data_AF-A0AAE0TFL7-F1
#
_entry.id   AF-A0AAE0TFL7-F1
#
_cell.length_a   1.000
_cell.length_b   1.000
_cell.length_c   1.000
_cell.angle_alpha   90.00
_cell.angle_beta   90.00
_cell.angle_gamma   90.00
#
_symmetry.space_group_name_H-M   'P 1'
#
loop_
_entity.id
_entity.type
_entity.pdbx_description
1 polymer ?
#
loop_
_entity_poly.entity_id
_entity_poly.type
_entity_poly.pdbx_seq_one_letter_code
_entity_poly.pdbx_strand_id
1 'polypeptide(L)'
;MSTMDMNVLMRTYTRKKRVLRFLIISTIVSLFAWLYLSYSGLPHLEIKTAGPRSSDSSMTTVTKRLINGMIEKDVLQRRMNHMRNICTTNVAKRYFLSIQSPLGKNIYTYTPLERFTSKDVCFCKVPKSGSTFWGRALYMISHPEQAEEIETYYGMEVHGELFYRKAKPCTDSMINNAHSFMVTRDPWSRLYSSYIDKVYLEKFGEFTAELLQIENRMSGREKDSNVSVENECQSRAVSFEIVLRYVVATSLSTKYELDPHFAPVALLCNPCRHHYAFFIKQERLNVETNFALDFLEVSGRLRSRLDMTDEGNYIEATVPNLVMTTITAFERNKRSCLTKNDIYQRIWNVLQIQGLVSEELDFPKEVFDNQESSVQIARALTDYVLQNRLETIAAGKQRTKFLEKAYAQVNQYVLRKVQGIFAMDFLLFEYGVNPPGFKKDDQIFIHTTASKDN
;
A
#
# COMPACT_ATOMS: atom_id res chain seq x y z
N MET A 1 32.08 78.87 -28.64
CA MET A 1 31.90 78.14 -29.91
C MET A 1 32.58 76.79 -29.77
N SER A 2 31.87 75.70 -30.09
CA SER A 2 32.32 74.29 -30.29
C SER A 2 33.22 73.68 -29.20
N THR A 3 32.86 72.61 -28.50
CA THR A 3 32.80 71.24 -29.03
C THR A 3 32.04 70.27 -28.11
N MET A 4 31.48 70.76 -27.00
CA MET A 4 30.92 69.89 -25.95
C MET A 4 29.50 69.37 -26.24
N ASP A 5 28.75 70.01 -27.13
CA ASP A 5 27.35 69.66 -27.44
C ASP A 5 27.22 68.57 -28.54
N MET A 6 28.24 68.42 -29.38
CA MET A 6 28.22 67.47 -30.52
C MET A 6 28.36 66.01 -30.08
N ASN A 7 29.06 65.73 -28.97
CA ASN A 7 29.28 64.37 -28.49
C ASN A 7 28.03 63.75 -27.82
N VAL A 8 27.18 64.56 -27.20
CA VAL A 8 25.92 64.10 -26.58
C VAL A 8 24.86 63.84 -27.66
N LEU A 9 24.79 64.71 -28.67
CA LEU A 9 23.97 64.52 -29.87
C LEU A 9 24.40 63.28 -30.68
N MET A 10 25.70 63.05 -30.86
CA MET A 10 26.20 61.86 -31.57
C MET A 10 25.93 60.56 -30.81
N ARG A 11 26.01 60.55 -29.47
CA ARG A 11 25.69 59.36 -28.64
C ARG A 11 24.20 59.03 -28.64
N THR A 12 23.32 60.04 -28.60
CA THR A 12 21.87 59.84 -28.69
C THR A 12 21.43 59.44 -30.10
N TYR A 13 22.05 60.02 -31.14
CA TYR A 13 21.83 59.64 -32.54
C TYR A 13 22.27 58.20 -32.83
N THR A 14 23.47 57.79 -32.36
CA THR A 14 23.95 56.41 -32.54
C THR A 14 23.13 55.38 -31.75
N ARG A 15 22.63 55.73 -30.56
CA ARG A 15 21.73 54.86 -29.78
C ARG A 15 20.37 54.69 -30.45
N LYS A 16 19.77 55.78 -30.97
CA LYS A 16 18.53 55.71 -31.79
C LYS A 16 18.75 54.89 -33.07
N LYS A 17 19.90 55.03 -33.74
CA LYS A 17 20.25 54.24 -34.94
C LYS A 17 20.43 52.74 -34.63
N ARG A 18 20.93 52.37 -33.45
CA ARG A 18 21.01 50.95 -33.01
C ARG A 18 19.64 50.37 -32.68
N VAL A 19 18.79 51.11 -31.98
CA VAL A 19 17.42 50.66 -31.66
C VAL A 19 16.58 50.53 -32.94
N LEU A 20 16.69 51.49 -33.86
CA LEU A 20 16.00 51.43 -35.16
C LEU A 20 16.49 50.24 -36.01
N ARG A 21 17.80 49.96 -36.03
CA ARG A 21 18.33 48.76 -36.69
C ARG A 21 17.79 47.47 -36.08
N PHE A 22 17.66 47.41 -34.75
CA PHE A 22 17.12 46.23 -34.08
C PHE A 22 15.63 46.00 -34.39
N LEU A 23 14.84 47.07 -34.41
CA LEU A 23 13.41 47.00 -34.80
C LEU A 23 13.21 46.62 -36.27
N ILE A 24 14.06 47.13 -37.17
CA ILE A 24 14.04 46.74 -38.60
C ILE A 24 14.41 45.27 -38.75
N ILE A 25 15.44 44.77 -38.05
CA ILE A 25 15.82 43.36 -38.11
C ILE A 25 14.70 42.48 -37.55
N SER A 26 14.10 42.84 -36.41
CA SER A 26 12.99 42.06 -35.82
C SER A 26 11.78 42.00 -36.75
N THR A 27 11.41 43.12 -37.40
CA THR A 27 10.29 43.14 -38.34
C THR A 27 10.58 42.34 -39.60
N ILE A 28 11.81 42.40 -40.13
CA ILE A 28 12.26 41.57 -41.26
C ILE A 28 12.21 40.09 -40.88
N VAL A 29 12.70 39.68 -39.71
CA VAL A 29 12.66 38.28 -39.25
C VAL A 29 11.22 37.80 -39.09
N SER A 30 10.33 38.60 -38.51
CA SER A 30 8.91 38.26 -38.41
C SER A 30 8.23 38.17 -39.79
N LEU A 31 8.60 39.05 -40.73
CA LEU A 31 8.07 39.02 -42.10
C LEU A 31 8.59 37.79 -42.86
N PHE A 32 9.86 37.41 -42.67
CA PHE A 32 10.42 36.18 -43.25
C PHE A 32 9.82 34.93 -42.61
N ALA A 33 9.54 34.91 -41.30
CA ALA A 33 8.84 33.81 -40.66
C ALA A 33 7.39 33.70 -41.17
N TRP A 34 6.70 34.83 -41.34
CA TRP A 34 5.35 34.85 -41.90
C TRP A 34 5.34 34.44 -43.38
N LEU A 35 6.26 34.94 -44.19
CA LEU A 35 6.45 34.53 -45.58
C LEU A 35 6.88 33.07 -45.68
N TYR A 36 7.72 32.56 -44.78
CA TYR A 36 8.09 31.14 -44.74
C TYR A 36 6.86 30.28 -44.42
N LEU A 37 6.04 30.66 -43.43
CA LEU A 37 4.77 29.98 -43.13
C LEU A 37 3.72 30.12 -44.24
N SER A 38 3.78 31.19 -45.03
CA SER A 38 2.85 31.44 -46.15
C SER A 38 3.31 30.78 -47.46
N TYR A 39 4.62 30.64 -47.67
CA TYR A 39 5.25 30.10 -48.89
C TYR A 39 5.61 28.62 -48.76
N SER A 40 5.78 28.11 -47.54
CA SER A 40 5.62 26.68 -47.26
C SER A 40 4.14 26.32 -47.29
N GLY A 41 3.56 26.47 -48.48
CA GLY A 41 2.26 25.92 -48.82
C GLY A 41 2.25 24.43 -48.51
N LEU A 42 1.73 24.09 -47.35
CA LEU A 42 1.14 22.79 -47.11
C LEU A 42 0.13 22.58 -48.25
N PRO A 43 0.28 21.54 -49.08
CA PRO A 43 -0.67 21.31 -50.15
C PRO A 43 -2.05 21.13 -49.53
N HIS A 44 -3.00 21.94 -50.00
CA HIS A 44 -4.43 21.69 -49.88
C HIS A 44 -4.74 20.34 -50.54
N LEU A 45 -4.66 19.28 -49.74
CA LEU A 45 -5.31 18.02 -50.04
C LEU A 45 -6.75 18.17 -49.58
N GLU A 46 -7.66 18.26 -50.56
CA GLU A 46 -9.08 17.99 -50.37
C GLU A 46 -9.24 16.70 -49.58
N ILE A 47 -9.59 16.80 -48.29
CA ILE A 47 -10.14 15.68 -47.56
C ILE A 47 -11.59 15.56 -48.03
N LYS A 48 -11.77 14.80 -49.13
CA LYS A 48 -12.96 13.96 -49.24
C LYS A 48 -13.07 13.20 -47.92
N THR A 49 -14.21 13.31 -47.26
CA THR A 49 -14.58 12.47 -46.12
C THR A 49 -14.64 11.00 -46.57
N ALA A 50 -13.47 10.37 -46.65
CA ALA A 50 -13.33 8.94 -46.51
C ALA A 50 -13.30 8.67 -44.99
N GLY A 51 -14.12 7.73 -44.54
CA GLY A 51 -14.21 7.32 -43.13
C GLY A 51 -12.85 6.99 -42.51
N PRO A 52 -12.79 6.83 -41.19
CA PRO A 52 -11.53 6.69 -40.45
C PRO A 52 -10.73 5.51 -41.01
N ARG A 53 -9.66 5.80 -41.76
CA ARG A 53 -8.62 4.80 -42.08
C ARG A 53 -7.76 4.66 -40.84
N SER A 54 -8.09 3.62 -40.08
CA SER A 54 -7.29 3.04 -39.01
C SER A 54 -5.85 2.78 -39.48
N SER A 55 -4.93 3.64 -39.06
CA SER A 55 -3.54 3.24 -38.81
C SER A 55 -3.19 3.54 -37.37
N ASP A 56 -4.09 3.12 -36.47
CA ASP A 56 -3.66 2.68 -35.15
C ASP A 56 -2.86 1.40 -35.42
N SER A 57 -1.55 1.42 -35.21
CA SER A 57 -0.77 0.19 -35.27
C SER A 57 -1.37 -0.71 -34.19
N SER A 58 -2.18 -1.68 -34.60
CA SER A 58 -2.74 -2.72 -33.74
C SER A 58 -1.58 -3.53 -33.18
N MET A 59 -0.96 -2.98 -32.14
CA MET A 59 0.07 -3.66 -31.38
C MET A 59 -0.65 -4.84 -30.75
N THR A 60 -0.31 -6.04 -31.24
CA THR A 60 -0.98 -7.27 -30.81
C THR A 60 -0.96 -7.37 -29.29
N THR A 61 -1.97 -8.02 -28.71
CA THR A 61 -2.03 -8.27 -27.25
C THR A 61 -0.73 -8.88 -26.72
N VAL A 62 -0.07 -9.69 -27.55
CA VAL A 62 1.25 -10.28 -27.26
C VAL A 62 2.34 -9.20 -27.16
N THR A 63 2.43 -8.30 -28.14
CA THR A 63 3.43 -7.21 -28.15
C THR A 63 3.21 -6.24 -26.99
N LYS A 64 1.96 -5.89 -26.67
CA LYS A 64 1.62 -5.06 -25.49
C LYS A 64 2.05 -5.74 -24.18
N ARG A 65 1.79 -7.05 -24.04
CA ARG A 65 2.18 -7.82 -22.86
C ARG A 65 3.71 -7.89 -22.70
N LEU A 66 4.45 -8.09 -23.80
CA LEU A 66 5.92 -8.12 -23.77
C LEU A 66 6.51 -6.77 -23.35
N ILE A 67 6.01 -5.67 -23.92
CA ILE A 67 6.46 -4.32 -23.57
C ILE A 67 6.16 -4.01 -22.10
N ASN A 68 4.94 -4.30 -21.65
CA ASN A 68 4.58 -4.09 -20.24
C ASN A 68 5.44 -4.94 -19.30
N GLY A 69 5.74 -6.20 -19.67
CA GLY A 69 6.64 -7.05 -18.89
C GLY A 69 8.06 -6.49 -18.78
N MET A 70 8.60 -5.91 -19.87
CA MET A 70 9.91 -5.24 -19.85
C MET A 70 9.90 -4.00 -18.95
N ILE A 71 8.86 -3.16 -19.05
CA ILE A 71 8.72 -1.96 -18.22
C ILE A 71 8.67 -2.34 -16.73
N GLU A 72 7.87 -3.34 -16.35
CA GLU A 72 7.75 -3.76 -14.96
C GLU A 72 9.07 -4.36 -14.43
N LYS A 73 9.78 -5.14 -15.25
CA LYS A 73 11.11 -5.64 -14.90
C LYS A 73 12.07 -4.51 -14.58
N ASP A 74 12.10 -3.45 -15.39
CA ASP A 74 12.95 -2.28 -15.16
C ASP A 74 12.57 -1.52 -13.89
N VAL A 75 11.26 -1.37 -13.62
CA VAL A 75 10.77 -0.72 -12.39
C VAL A 75 11.16 -1.53 -11.15
N LEU A 76 11.01 -2.85 -11.18
CA LEU A 76 11.43 -3.74 -10.08
C LEU A 76 12.94 -3.69 -9.88
N GLN A 77 13.73 -3.72 -10.96
CA GLN A 77 15.20 -3.66 -10.86
C GLN A 77 15.68 -2.34 -10.26
N ARG A 78 15.09 -1.20 -10.66
CA ARG A 78 15.42 0.11 -10.07
C ARG A 78 15.14 0.14 -8.57
N ARG A 79 13.97 -0.33 -8.14
CA ARG A 79 13.60 -0.43 -6.72
C ARG A 79 14.55 -1.32 -5.93
N MET A 80 14.93 -2.46 -6.49
CA MET A 80 15.89 -3.37 -5.85
C MET A 80 17.27 -2.74 -5.71
N ASN A 81 17.74 -2.01 -6.73
CA ASN A 81 19.00 -1.28 -6.66
C ASN A 81 18.96 -0.18 -5.59
N HIS A 82 17.86 0.57 -5.50
CA HIS A 82 17.65 1.57 -4.45
C HIS A 82 17.72 0.93 -3.05
N MET A 83 16.94 -0.13 -2.80
CA MET A 83 16.93 -0.84 -1.53
C MET A 83 18.34 -1.34 -1.14
N ARG A 84 19.07 -1.95 -2.10
CA ARG A 84 20.44 -2.42 -1.88
C ARG A 84 21.40 -1.28 -1.56
N ASN A 85 21.28 -0.14 -2.23
CA ASN A 85 22.08 1.05 -1.95
C ASN A 85 21.80 1.62 -0.55
N ILE A 86 20.53 1.64 -0.11
CA ILE A 86 20.19 2.04 1.26
C ILE A 86 20.81 1.07 2.27
N CYS A 87 20.79 -0.24 2.01
CA CYS A 87 21.38 -1.24 2.88
C CYS A 87 22.90 -1.07 3.11
N THR A 88 23.64 -0.44 2.20
CA THR A 88 25.07 -0.18 2.40
C THR A 88 25.35 1.02 3.31
N THR A 89 24.35 1.86 3.59
CA THR A 89 24.49 3.07 4.41
C THR A 89 24.70 2.75 5.90
N ASN A 90 25.38 3.66 6.61
CA ASN A 90 25.54 3.55 8.07
C ASN A 90 24.20 3.69 8.82
N VAL A 91 23.19 4.31 8.20
CA VAL A 91 21.84 4.42 8.78
C VAL A 91 21.19 3.03 8.83
N ALA A 92 21.15 2.32 7.70
CA ALA A 92 20.60 0.98 7.64
C ALA A 92 21.39 -0.02 8.51
N LYS A 93 22.72 0.01 8.43
CA LYS A 93 23.58 -0.85 9.26
C LYS A 93 23.30 -0.67 10.75
N ARG A 94 23.23 0.57 11.25
CA ARG A 94 22.93 0.85 12.66
C ARG A 94 21.52 0.39 13.06
N TYR A 95 20.53 0.64 12.22
CA TYR A 95 19.15 0.19 12.44
C TYR A 95 19.10 -1.34 12.63
N PHE A 96 19.62 -2.11 11.68
CA PHE A 96 19.58 -3.58 11.75
C PHE A 96 20.49 -4.17 12.85
N LEU A 97 21.59 -3.50 13.21
CA LEU A 97 22.40 -3.88 14.37
C LEU A 97 21.66 -3.65 15.69
N SER A 98 20.92 -2.54 15.84
CA SER A 98 20.14 -2.29 17.06
C SER A 98 19.06 -3.35 17.31
N ILE A 99 18.48 -3.88 16.22
CA ILE A 99 17.47 -4.95 16.25
C ILE A 99 18.06 -6.28 16.73
N GLN A 100 19.32 -6.56 16.42
CA GLN A 100 20.00 -7.82 16.77
C GLN A 100 20.63 -7.84 18.17
N SER A 101 20.53 -6.75 18.94
CA SER A 101 21.14 -6.64 20.26
C SER A 101 20.40 -7.48 21.32
N PRO A 102 21.04 -7.85 22.45
CA PRO A 102 20.38 -8.55 23.57
C PRO A 102 19.19 -7.79 24.19
N LEU A 103 19.05 -6.49 23.92
CA LEU A 103 17.89 -5.65 24.28
C LEU A 103 16.75 -5.76 23.26
N GLY A 104 17.03 -6.28 22.06
CA GLY A 104 16.07 -6.67 21.03
C GLY A 104 15.67 -8.15 21.09
N LYS A 105 15.90 -8.84 22.23
CA LYS A 105 15.68 -10.29 22.41
C LYS A 105 14.25 -10.80 22.15
N ASN A 106 13.29 -9.91 21.97
CA ASN A 106 11.90 -10.25 21.68
C ASN A 106 11.47 -9.86 20.25
N ILE A 107 12.42 -9.47 19.39
CA ILE A 107 12.15 -8.92 18.07
C ILE A 107 12.27 -10.06 17.04
N TYR A 108 11.24 -10.92 17.05
CA TYR A 108 10.83 -11.92 16.07
C TYR A 108 11.54 -13.30 16.07
N THR A 109 10.89 -14.26 16.72
CA THR A 109 10.96 -15.72 16.44
C THR A 109 10.18 -16.11 15.18
N TYR A 110 9.49 -15.18 14.53
CA TYR A 110 8.70 -15.41 13.33
C TYR A 110 9.26 -14.58 12.18
N THR A 111 10.39 -15.03 11.61
CA THR A 111 10.71 -14.64 10.23
C THR A 111 9.73 -15.43 9.37
N PRO A 112 8.69 -14.80 8.80
CA PRO A 112 7.60 -15.53 8.17
C PRO A 112 8.00 -15.85 6.73
N LEU A 113 9.20 -16.42 6.57
CA LEU A 113 9.78 -16.83 5.32
C LEU A 113 9.37 -18.26 5.07
N GLU A 114 8.34 -18.38 4.26
CA GLU A 114 7.63 -19.63 4.04
C GLU A 114 8.17 -20.24 2.74
N ARG A 115 8.71 -21.46 2.86
CA ARG A 115 9.25 -22.24 1.75
C ARG A 115 8.14 -23.07 1.11
N PHE A 116 8.07 -22.94 -0.21
CA PHE A 116 7.21 -23.75 -1.08
C PHE A 116 8.09 -24.71 -1.89
N THR A 117 8.09 -25.99 -1.50
CA THR A 117 9.18 -26.95 -1.76
C THR A 117 9.26 -27.47 -3.20
N SER A 118 8.19 -27.42 -4.00
CA SER A 118 8.22 -27.88 -5.39
C SER A 118 8.76 -26.83 -6.38
N LYS A 119 8.89 -25.57 -5.94
CA LYS A 119 9.42 -24.45 -6.75
C LYS A 119 10.57 -23.69 -6.08
N ASP A 120 11.01 -24.13 -4.90
CA ASP A 120 12.04 -23.48 -4.09
C ASP A 120 11.85 -21.95 -3.97
N VAL A 121 10.64 -21.57 -3.55
CA VAL A 121 10.24 -20.17 -3.36
C VAL A 121 10.31 -19.82 -1.88
N CYS A 122 10.91 -18.68 -1.56
CA CYS A 122 10.91 -18.10 -0.21
C CYS A 122 10.13 -16.79 -0.20
N PHE A 123 8.98 -16.78 0.48
CA PHE A 123 8.10 -15.61 0.53
C PHE A 123 8.11 -14.99 1.93
N CYS A 124 8.46 -13.70 2.05
CA CYS A 124 8.28 -12.99 3.31
C CYS A 124 6.81 -12.59 3.48
N LYS A 125 6.09 -13.31 4.33
CA LYS A 125 4.68 -13.06 4.63
C LYS A 125 4.54 -11.82 5.52
N VAL A 126 4.19 -10.71 4.89
CA VAL A 126 3.87 -9.45 5.56
C VAL A 126 2.36 -9.31 5.77
N PRO A 127 1.86 -9.28 7.02
CA PRO A 127 0.43 -9.07 7.25
C PRO A 127 -0.07 -7.76 6.63
N LYS A 128 -1.28 -7.81 6.06
CA LYS A 128 -1.97 -6.66 5.42
C LYS A 128 -1.27 -6.09 4.17
N SER A 129 -0.35 -6.86 3.58
CA SER A 129 0.29 -6.59 2.29
C SER A 129 0.06 -7.75 1.31
N GLY A 130 -1.20 -8.18 1.15
CA GLY A 130 -1.54 -9.25 0.20
C GLY A 130 -1.14 -10.67 0.65
N SER A 131 -0.78 -10.87 1.91
CA SER A 131 -0.33 -12.17 2.43
C SER A 131 -1.37 -13.29 2.28
N THR A 132 -2.66 -13.01 2.39
CA THR A 132 -3.71 -14.02 2.15
C THR A 132 -3.72 -14.48 0.69
N PHE A 133 -3.63 -13.54 -0.26
CA PHE A 133 -3.57 -13.85 -1.69
C PHE A 133 -2.33 -14.68 -2.01
N TRP A 134 -1.13 -14.21 -1.61
CA TRP A 134 0.11 -14.91 -1.89
C TRP A 134 0.22 -16.26 -1.18
N GLY A 135 -0.37 -16.40 0.01
CA GLY A 135 -0.47 -17.69 0.68
C GLY A 135 -1.25 -18.73 -0.12
N ARG A 136 -2.43 -18.35 -0.63
CA ARG A 136 -3.19 -19.23 -1.54
C ARG A 136 -2.42 -19.50 -2.82
N ALA A 137 -1.94 -18.44 -3.48
CA ALA A 137 -1.27 -18.53 -4.76
C ALA A 137 -0.06 -19.45 -4.71
N LEU A 138 0.85 -19.26 -3.74
CA LEU A 138 2.06 -20.07 -3.61
C LEU A 138 1.75 -21.53 -3.24
N TYR A 139 0.71 -21.75 -2.44
CA TYR A 139 0.29 -23.11 -2.12
C TYR A 139 -0.34 -23.82 -3.33
N MET A 140 -1.19 -23.13 -4.12
CA MET A 140 -1.73 -23.63 -5.40
C MET A 140 -0.64 -23.88 -6.43
N ILE A 141 0.38 -23.02 -6.50
CA ILE A 141 1.56 -23.22 -7.36
C ILE A 141 2.32 -24.48 -6.96
N SER A 142 2.35 -24.78 -5.66
CA SER A 142 3.05 -25.96 -5.16
C SER A 142 2.27 -27.26 -5.27
N HIS A 143 0.93 -27.16 -5.27
CA HIS A 143 -0.04 -28.26 -5.27
C HIS A 143 -1.17 -27.96 -6.26
N PRO A 144 -0.87 -27.91 -7.58
CA PRO A 144 -1.84 -27.51 -8.60
C PRO A 144 -3.07 -28.42 -8.63
N GLU A 145 -2.95 -29.68 -8.21
CA GLU A 145 -4.05 -30.64 -8.08
C GLU A 145 -5.06 -30.28 -6.99
N GLN A 146 -4.66 -29.51 -5.97
CA GLN A 146 -5.52 -29.04 -4.88
C GLN A 146 -6.09 -27.64 -5.12
N ALA A 147 -5.81 -27.03 -6.28
CA ALA A 147 -6.11 -25.62 -6.52
C ALA A 147 -7.61 -25.27 -6.40
N GLU A 148 -8.52 -26.18 -6.73
CA GLU A 148 -9.98 -25.99 -6.55
C GLU A 148 -10.39 -25.98 -5.07
N GLU A 149 -9.81 -26.84 -4.25
CA GLU A 149 -10.05 -26.83 -2.80
C GLU A 149 -9.49 -25.56 -2.16
N ILE A 150 -8.26 -25.17 -2.50
CA ILE A 150 -7.55 -24.03 -1.89
C ILE A 150 -8.27 -22.70 -2.13
N GLU A 151 -8.97 -22.54 -3.24
CA GLU A 151 -9.76 -21.33 -3.52
C GLU A 151 -10.89 -21.12 -2.52
N THR A 152 -11.41 -22.20 -1.91
CA THR A 152 -12.45 -22.12 -0.89
C THR A 152 -11.92 -21.67 0.48
N TYR A 153 -10.60 -21.63 0.67
CA TYR A 153 -10.00 -21.30 1.96
C TYR A 153 -10.08 -19.80 2.24
N TYR A 154 -10.70 -19.42 3.35
CA TYR A 154 -10.71 -18.03 3.82
C TYR A 154 -9.43 -17.68 4.58
N GLY A 155 -9.31 -16.42 5.01
CA GLY A 155 -8.08 -15.89 5.58
C GLY A 155 -7.59 -16.64 6.82
N MET A 156 -8.49 -17.24 7.61
CA MET A 156 -8.11 -18.02 8.79
C MET A 156 -7.42 -19.33 8.39
N GLU A 157 -7.99 -20.05 7.43
CA GLU A 157 -7.45 -21.30 6.88
C GLU A 157 -6.14 -21.04 6.17
N VAL A 158 -6.03 -19.95 5.41
CA VAL A 158 -4.76 -19.57 4.76
C VAL A 158 -3.68 -19.30 5.80
N HIS A 159 -3.97 -18.50 6.83
CA HIS A 159 -2.96 -18.12 7.83
C HIS A 159 -2.65 -19.20 8.86
N GLY A 160 -3.59 -20.12 9.12
CA GLY A 160 -3.41 -21.28 10.01
C GLY A 160 -2.97 -22.54 9.27
N GLU A 161 -3.80 -23.08 8.38
CA GLU A 161 -3.52 -24.35 7.71
C GLU A 161 -2.36 -24.23 6.71
N LEU A 162 -2.41 -23.26 5.79
CA LEU A 162 -1.42 -23.18 4.71
C LEU A 162 -0.08 -22.65 5.20
N PHE A 163 -0.08 -21.52 5.90
CA PHE A 163 1.16 -20.93 6.40
C PHE A 163 1.68 -21.62 7.66
N TYR A 164 0.88 -21.78 8.71
CA TYR A 164 1.42 -22.24 9.99
C TYR A 164 1.65 -23.77 10.04
N ARG A 165 0.82 -24.58 9.38
CA ARG A 165 0.94 -26.06 9.45
C ARG A 165 1.70 -26.67 8.27
N LYS A 166 1.60 -26.07 7.08
CA LYS A 166 2.08 -26.71 5.83
C LYS A 166 3.34 -26.06 5.25
N ALA A 167 3.59 -24.78 5.47
CA ALA A 167 4.82 -24.14 5.02
C ALA A 167 6.01 -24.45 5.95
N LYS A 168 7.22 -24.41 5.40
CA LYS A 168 8.47 -24.66 6.14
C LYS A 168 9.30 -23.37 6.21
N PRO A 169 10.06 -23.14 7.29
CA PRO A 169 10.93 -21.97 7.37
C PRO A 169 12.02 -22.04 6.28
N CYS A 170 12.29 -20.92 5.61
CA CYS A 170 13.48 -20.77 4.77
C CYS A 170 14.73 -20.56 5.63
N THR A 171 15.81 -21.26 5.31
CA THR A 171 17.13 -20.99 5.92
C THR A 171 17.83 -19.83 5.20
N ASP A 172 18.81 -19.20 5.87
CA ASP A 172 19.63 -18.13 5.27
C ASP A 172 20.30 -18.57 3.95
N SER A 173 20.82 -19.81 3.91
CA SER A 173 21.45 -20.38 2.71
C SER A 173 20.47 -20.58 1.54
N MET A 174 19.20 -20.77 1.86
CA MET A 174 18.15 -20.97 0.87
C MET A 174 17.68 -19.66 0.28
N ILE A 175 17.46 -18.62 1.08
CA ILE A 175 16.97 -17.32 0.58
C ILE A 175 17.92 -16.72 -0.45
N ASN A 176 19.22 -16.95 -0.26
CA ASN A 176 20.26 -16.44 -1.15
C ASN A 176 20.32 -17.15 -2.52
N ASN A 177 19.71 -18.33 -2.65
CA ASN A 177 19.70 -19.14 -3.86
C ASN A 177 18.27 -19.43 -4.40
N ALA A 178 17.24 -19.08 -3.63
CA ALA A 178 15.84 -19.36 -3.93
C ALA A 178 15.18 -18.25 -4.76
N HIS A 179 14.05 -18.58 -5.38
CA HIS A 179 13.10 -17.61 -5.91
C HIS A 179 12.46 -16.85 -4.74
N SER A 180 13.12 -15.81 -4.24
CA SER A 180 12.69 -15.11 -3.02
C SER A 180 12.09 -13.74 -3.32
N PHE A 181 10.95 -13.43 -2.71
CA PHE A 181 10.33 -12.11 -2.83
C PHE A 181 9.51 -11.75 -1.59
N MET A 182 9.19 -10.47 -1.48
CA MET A 182 8.32 -9.94 -0.42
C MET A 182 7.29 -9.00 -1.01
N VAL A 183 6.23 -8.72 -0.26
CA VAL A 183 5.24 -7.69 -0.61
C VAL A 183 5.25 -6.62 0.46
N THR A 184 5.51 -5.39 0.03
CA THR A 184 5.50 -4.20 0.87
C THR A 184 4.22 -3.43 0.65
N ARG A 185 3.89 -2.51 1.56
CA ARG A 185 2.75 -1.61 1.46
C ARG A 185 3.12 -0.30 2.10
N ASP A 186 2.53 0.80 1.61
CA ASP A 186 2.63 2.10 2.25
C ASP A 186 2.35 1.98 3.77
N PRO A 187 3.28 2.39 4.65
CA PRO A 187 3.14 2.20 6.09
C PRO A 187 1.83 2.75 6.67
N TRP A 188 1.41 3.93 6.20
CA TRP A 188 0.18 4.58 6.68
C TRP A 188 -1.07 3.79 6.29
N SER A 189 -1.14 3.38 5.03
CA SER A 189 -2.21 2.54 4.51
C SER A 189 -2.24 1.17 5.19
N ARG A 190 -1.07 0.61 5.52
CA ARG A 190 -0.96 -0.69 6.18
C ARG A 190 -1.44 -0.64 7.63
N LEU A 191 -1.01 0.35 8.41
CA LEU A 191 -1.45 0.54 9.80
C LEU A 191 -2.97 0.71 9.89
N TYR A 192 -3.56 1.54 9.01
CA TYR A 192 -5.00 1.72 8.98
C TYR A 192 -5.73 0.43 8.57
N SER A 193 -5.20 -0.30 7.59
CA SER A 193 -5.75 -1.60 7.20
C SER A 193 -5.69 -2.65 8.32
N SER A 194 -4.63 -2.63 9.15
CA SER A 194 -4.49 -3.49 10.33
C SER A 194 -5.52 -3.12 11.40
N TYR A 195 -5.70 -1.83 11.69
CA TYR A 195 -6.74 -1.36 12.60
C TYR A 195 -8.13 -1.82 12.16
N ILE A 196 -8.48 -1.55 10.90
CA ILE A 196 -9.80 -1.91 10.36
C ILE A 196 -10.04 -3.42 10.44
N ASP A 197 -9.07 -4.24 10.02
CA ASP A 197 -9.25 -5.69 9.98
C ASP A 197 -9.21 -6.36 11.35
N LYS A 198 -8.35 -5.89 12.26
CA LYS A 198 -8.08 -6.59 13.53
C LYS A 198 -8.89 -6.06 14.70
N VAL A 199 -9.05 -4.74 14.76
CA VAL A 199 -9.65 -4.05 15.90
C VAL A 199 -11.08 -3.64 15.57
N TYR A 200 -11.29 -2.91 14.48
CA TYR A 200 -12.63 -2.45 14.09
C TYR A 200 -13.56 -3.61 13.73
N LEU A 201 -13.07 -4.69 13.10
CA LEU A 201 -13.87 -5.89 12.87
C LEU A 201 -13.84 -6.90 14.04
N GLU A 202 -13.25 -6.56 15.19
CA GLU A 202 -13.08 -7.44 16.36
C GLU A 202 -12.45 -8.82 16.07
N LYS A 203 -11.66 -8.94 15.00
CA LYS A 203 -11.02 -10.23 14.68
C LYS A 203 -9.94 -10.61 15.70
N PHE A 204 -9.42 -9.64 16.45
CA PHE A 204 -8.53 -9.84 17.59
C PHE A 204 -9.29 -9.63 18.91
N GLY A 205 -10.30 -10.46 19.17
CA GLY A 205 -11.27 -10.26 20.26
C GLY A 205 -10.70 -9.72 21.59
N GLU A 206 -9.67 -10.36 22.15
CA GLU A 206 -9.08 -9.96 23.44
C GLU A 206 -8.08 -8.80 23.34
N PHE A 207 -7.56 -8.52 22.14
CA PHE A 207 -6.57 -7.46 21.92
C PHE A 207 -7.14 -6.06 22.22
N THR A 208 -8.45 -5.86 22.02
CA THR A 208 -9.14 -4.63 22.43
C THR A 208 -8.94 -4.34 23.92
N ALA A 209 -9.05 -5.35 24.79
CA ALA A 209 -8.84 -5.17 26.22
C ALA A 209 -7.38 -4.85 26.55
N GLU A 210 -6.44 -5.50 25.87
CA GLU A 210 -5.00 -5.22 26.00
C GLU A 210 -4.66 -3.77 25.60
N LEU A 211 -5.19 -3.31 24.45
CA LEU A 211 -5.02 -1.94 23.97
C LEU A 211 -5.48 -0.92 25.01
N LEU A 212 -6.65 -1.14 25.62
CA LEU A 212 -7.21 -0.24 26.63
C LEU A 212 -6.40 -0.27 27.94
N GLN A 213 -5.87 -1.43 28.34
CA GLN A 213 -4.98 -1.50 29.51
C GLN A 213 -3.68 -0.73 29.28
N ILE A 214 -3.08 -0.86 28.09
CA ILE A 214 -1.86 -0.12 27.72
C ILE A 214 -2.17 1.38 27.66
N GLU A 215 -3.31 1.77 27.10
CA GLU A 215 -3.76 3.16 27.06
C GLU A 215 -3.93 3.76 28.46
N ASN A 216 -4.58 3.04 29.37
CA ASN A 216 -4.78 3.49 30.76
C ASN A 216 -3.46 3.68 31.51
N ARG A 217 -2.49 2.77 31.30
CA ARG A 217 -1.12 2.88 31.82
C ARG A 217 -0.40 4.12 31.28
N MET A 218 -0.42 4.28 29.96
CA MET A 218 0.23 5.40 29.26
C MET A 218 -0.34 6.75 29.69
N SER A 219 -1.63 6.81 29.97
CA SER A 219 -2.35 8.02 30.35
C SER A 219 -2.36 8.26 31.87
N GLY A 220 -1.69 7.42 32.68
CA GLY A 220 -1.58 7.59 34.13
C GLY A 220 -2.88 7.33 34.90
N ARG A 221 -3.88 6.71 34.25
CA ARG A 221 -5.22 6.45 34.79
C ARG A 221 -5.34 5.12 35.54
N GLU A 222 -4.22 4.44 35.79
CA GLU A 222 -4.19 3.15 36.51
C GLU A 222 -4.78 3.23 37.92
N LYS A 223 -4.79 4.42 38.54
CA LYS A 223 -5.35 4.66 39.89
C LYS A 223 -6.87 4.85 39.92
N ASP A 224 -7.52 5.06 38.78
CA ASP A 224 -8.97 5.22 38.67
C ASP A 224 -9.65 3.88 38.34
N SER A 225 -9.19 2.78 38.92
CA SER A 225 -9.72 1.42 38.69
C SER A 225 -11.16 1.21 39.16
N ASN A 226 -11.84 2.28 39.60
CA ASN A 226 -13.27 2.31 39.90
C ASN A 226 -14.12 2.93 38.77
N VAL A 227 -13.58 3.09 37.55
CA VAL A 227 -14.48 3.31 36.40
C VAL A 227 -15.16 1.99 36.05
N SER A 228 -16.23 1.68 36.78
CA SER A 228 -17.26 0.73 36.37
C SER A 228 -17.94 1.28 35.12
N VAL A 229 -17.33 1.09 33.95
CA VAL A 229 -18.04 1.19 32.66
C VAL A 229 -18.85 -0.10 32.49
N GLU A 230 -19.79 -0.35 33.41
CA GLU A 230 -20.60 -1.58 33.39
C GLU A 230 -21.69 -1.55 32.30
N ASN A 231 -21.83 -0.45 31.54
CA ASN A 231 -22.90 -0.29 30.56
C ASN A 231 -22.48 0.09 29.13
N GLU A 232 -21.21 0.42 28.84
CA GLU A 232 -20.77 0.78 27.48
C GLU A 232 -19.74 -0.21 26.96
N CYS A 233 -20.02 -0.80 25.79
CA CYS A 233 -19.13 -1.78 25.17
C CYS A 233 -17.81 -1.12 24.78
N GLN A 234 -16.75 -1.42 25.52
CA GLN A 234 -15.42 -0.85 25.37
C GLN A 234 -14.84 -1.04 23.96
N SER A 235 -15.23 -2.10 23.25
CA SER A 235 -14.86 -2.31 21.84
C SER A 235 -15.41 -1.28 20.86
N ARG A 236 -16.41 -0.49 21.25
CA ARG A 236 -16.88 0.66 20.46
C ARG A 236 -15.97 1.89 20.66
N ALA A 237 -15.21 1.93 21.75
CA ALA A 237 -14.38 3.08 22.12
C ALA A 237 -12.95 3.03 21.59
N VAL A 238 -12.48 1.91 21.02
CA VAL A 238 -11.10 1.80 20.51
C VAL A 238 -10.95 2.54 19.18
N SER A 239 -10.46 3.77 19.27
CA SER A 239 -10.14 4.61 18.12
C SER A 239 -8.86 4.18 17.41
N PHE A 240 -8.66 4.68 16.19
CA PHE A 240 -7.41 4.45 15.45
C PHE A 240 -6.19 5.03 16.18
N GLU A 241 -6.32 6.18 16.85
CA GLU A 241 -5.23 6.78 17.62
C GLU A 241 -4.76 5.86 18.76
N ILE A 242 -5.68 5.19 19.48
CA ILE A 242 -5.31 4.26 20.56
C ILE A 242 -4.39 3.16 20.03
N VAL A 243 -4.67 2.62 18.84
CA VAL A 243 -3.80 1.63 18.20
C VAL A 243 -2.43 2.20 17.85
N LEU A 244 -2.35 3.43 17.35
CA LEU A 244 -1.05 4.07 17.08
C LEU A 244 -0.26 4.34 18.37
N ARG A 245 -0.94 4.72 19.46
CA ARG A 245 -0.30 4.85 20.79
C ARG A 245 0.23 3.51 21.29
N TYR A 246 -0.49 2.41 21.07
CA TYR A 246 0.00 1.06 21.33
C TYR A 246 1.28 0.75 20.55
N VAL A 247 1.33 1.07 19.24
CA VAL A 247 2.54 0.86 18.42
C VAL A 247 3.73 1.65 18.98
N VAL A 248 3.50 2.89 19.39
CA VAL A 248 4.53 3.73 20.01
C VAL A 248 4.99 3.14 21.35
N ALA A 249 4.07 2.68 22.19
CA ALA A 249 4.37 2.13 23.50
C ALA A 249 5.17 0.81 23.41
N THR A 250 4.79 -0.07 22.50
CA THR A 250 5.38 -1.42 22.38
C THR A 250 6.68 -1.43 21.60
N SER A 251 6.82 -0.58 20.56
CA SER A 251 8.08 -0.46 19.80
C SER A 251 9.27 0.05 20.63
N LEU A 252 9.01 0.74 21.73
CA LEU A 252 10.03 1.27 22.65
C LEU A 252 10.20 0.41 23.91
N SER A 253 9.41 -0.66 24.05
CA SER A 253 9.37 -1.49 25.25
C SER A 253 10.32 -2.68 25.15
N THR A 254 11.01 -2.99 26.23
CA THR A 254 11.71 -4.28 26.41
C THR A 254 10.79 -5.36 27.01
N LYS A 255 9.57 -4.99 27.41
CA LYS A 255 8.60 -5.86 28.09
C LYS A 255 7.49 -6.38 27.18
N TYR A 256 7.19 -5.68 26.10
CA TYR A 256 6.07 -6.00 25.21
C TYR A 256 6.58 -6.24 23.80
N GLU A 257 6.04 -7.26 23.14
CA GLU A 257 6.31 -7.54 21.73
C GLU A 257 5.35 -6.73 20.86
N LEU A 258 5.88 -6.07 19.83
CA LEU A 258 5.07 -5.38 18.83
C LEU A 258 4.44 -6.41 17.89
N ASP A 259 3.10 -6.49 17.88
CA ASP A 259 2.36 -7.41 17.02
C ASP A 259 2.74 -7.22 15.53
N PRO A 260 3.02 -8.31 14.78
CA PRO A 260 3.45 -8.25 13.38
C PRO A 260 2.51 -7.50 12.43
N HIS A 261 1.22 -7.41 12.73
CA HIS A 261 0.25 -6.64 11.94
C HIS A 261 0.52 -5.15 12.00
N PHE A 262 1.20 -4.67 13.05
CA PHE A 262 1.54 -3.27 13.25
C PHE A 262 3.05 -3.01 13.21
N ALA A 263 3.88 -4.02 12.95
CA ALA A 263 5.34 -3.91 12.86
C ALA A 263 5.83 -3.44 11.48
N PRO A 264 6.91 -2.65 11.38
CA PRO A 264 7.51 -2.27 10.08
C PRO A 264 7.89 -3.47 9.21
N VAL A 265 7.76 -3.34 7.89
CA VAL A 265 8.11 -4.39 6.93
C VAL A 265 9.62 -4.65 6.91
N ALA A 266 10.43 -3.60 7.04
CA ALA A 266 11.87 -3.72 7.16
C ALA A 266 12.27 -4.59 8.35
N LEU A 267 11.51 -4.49 9.45
CA LEU A 267 11.71 -5.27 10.66
C LEU A 267 11.32 -6.74 10.46
N LEU A 268 10.18 -7.00 9.82
CA LEU A 268 9.68 -8.35 9.55
C LEU A 268 10.52 -9.13 8.54
N CYS A 269 10.96 -8.45 7.47
CA CYS A 269 11.59 -9.12 6.32
C CYS A 269 13.11 -8.94 6.24
N ASN A 270 13.70 -8.04 7.03
CA ASN A 270 15.15 -7.74 7.06
C ASN A 270 15.85 -7.81 5.68
N PRO A 271 15.47 -6.93 4.73
CA PRO A 271 15.94 -7.00 3.35
C PRO A 271 17.42 -6.65 3.16
N CYS A 272 18.09 -6.16 4.19
CA CYS A 272 19.54 -5.94 4.17
C CYS A 272 20.35 -7.17 4.56
N ARG A 273 19.73 -8.14 5.27
CA ARG A 273 20.32 -9.45 5.54
C ARG A 273 20.02 -10.46 4.43
N HIS A 274 18.81 -10.41 3.88
CA HIS A 274 18.29 -11.42 2.98
C HIS A 274 18.31 -10.96 1.51
N HIS A 275 18.82 -11.81 0.60
CA HIS A 275 18.89 -11.51 -0.83
C HIS A 275 17.58 -11.81 -1.56
N TYR A 276 16.59 -10.93 -1.42
CA TYR A 276 15.37 -10.99 -2.24
C TYR A 276 15.66 -10.76 -3.73
N ALA A 277 14.97 -11.50 -4.60
CA ALA A 277 15.01 -11.29 -6.05
C ALA A 277 14.30 -10.00 -6.45
N PHE A 278 13.11 -9.76 -5.89
CA PHE A 278 12.34 -8.52 -6.05
C PHE A 278 11.39 -8.30 -4.86
N PHE A 279 10.77 -7.12 -4.81
CA PHE A 279 9.63 -6.89 -3.93
C PHE A 279 8.48 -6.23 -4.68
N ILE A 280 7.26 -6.63 -4.33
CA ILE A 280 6.02 -6.08 -4.86
C ILE A 280 5.57 -4.92 -3.96
N LYS A 281 4.97 -3.89 -4.55
CA LYS A 281 4.19 -2.90 -3.81
C LYS A 281 2.71 -3.30 -3.85
N GLN A 282 2.05 -3.36 -2.70
CA GLN A 282 0.62 -3.68 -2.60
C GLN A 282 -0.25 -2.78 -3.49
N GLU A 283 0.15 -1.52 -3.63
CA GLU A 283 -0.51 -0.51 -4.47
C GLU A 283 -0.43 -0.84 -5.97
N ARG A 284 0.46 -1.76 -6.35
CA ARG A 284 0.70 -2.22 -7.73
C ARG A 284 0.50 -3.73 -7.88
N LEU A 285 -0.15 -4.37 -6.90
CA LEU A 285 -0.27 -5.82 -6.81
C LEU A 285 -0.89 -6.43 -8.09
N ASN A 286 -1.91 -5.81 -8.67
CA ASN A 286 -2.56 -6.27 -9.91
C ASN A 286 -1.60 -6.38 -11.10
N VAL A 287 -0.68 -5.42 -11.25
CA VAL A 287 0.27 -5.38 -12.36
C VAL A 287 1.50 -6.25 -12.05
N GLU A 288 2.01 -6.17 -10.83
CA GLU A 288 3.27 -6.84 -10.43
C GLU A 288 3.10 -8.33 -10.13
N THR A 289 1.88 -8.80 -9.83
CA THR A 289 1.58 -10.24 -9.71
C THR A 289 1.89 -10.97 -11.01
N ASN A 290 1.58 -10.39 -12.17
CA ASN A 290 1.87 -11.03 -13.46
C ASN A 290 3.37 -11.28 -13.67
N PHE A 291 4.21 -10.30 -13.32
CA PHE A 291 5.66 -10.46 -13.35
C PHE A 291 6.13 -11.57 -12.40
N ALA A 292 5.58 -11.61 -11.18
CA ALA A 292 5.94 -12.63 -10.21
C ALA A 292 5.51 -14.03 -10.65
N LEU A 293 4.32 -14.18 -11.28
CA LEU A 293 3.88 -15.45 -11.86
C LEU A 293 4.79 -15.89 -13.02
N ASP A 294 5.26 -14.96 -13.86
CA ASP A 294 6.26 -15.25 -14.91
C ASP A 294 7.59 -15.71 -14.31
N PHE A 295 8.07 -15.02 -13.27
CA PHE A 295 9.30 -15.38 -12.56
C PHE A 295 9.23 -16.75 -11.89
N LEU A 296 8.04 -17.17 -11.45
CA LEU A 296 7.77 -18.49 -10.86
C LEU A 296 7.43 -19.57 -11.91
N GLU A 297 7.48 -19.21 -13.20
CA GLU A 297 7.18 -20.08 -14.33
C GLU A 297 5.76 -20.67 -14.26
N VAL A 298 4.78 -19.87 -13.83
CA VAL A 298 3.37 -20.27 -13.72
C VAL A 298 2.65 -20.03 -15.05
N SER A 299 2.07 -21.09 -15.60
CA SER A 299 1.39 -21.08 -16.90
C SER A 299 0.04 -21.82 -16.87
N GLY A 300 -0.69 -21.81 -17.99
CA GLY A 300 -1.93 -22.57 -18.17
C GLY A 300 -3.10 -22.09 -17.30
N ARG A 301 -3.99 -23.03 -16.94
CA ARG A 301 -5.23 -22.76 -16.19
C ARG A 301 -4.95 -22.12 -14.82
N LEU A 302 -3.87 -22.53 -14.14
CA LEU A 302 -3.50 -21.98 -12.85
C LEU A 302 -3.15 -20.48 -12.94
N ARG A 303 -2.46 -20.06 -14.01
CA ARG A 303 -2.15 -18.65 -14.23
C ARG A 303 -3.43 -17.81 -14.35
N SER A 304 -4.39 -18.26 -15.14
CA SER A 304 -5.65 -17.53 -15.34
C SER A 304 -6.43 -17.36 -14.04
N ARG A 305 -6.36 -18.34 -13.12
CA ARG A 305 -7.01 -18.27 -11.80
C ARG A 305 -6.36 -17.27 -10.84
N LEU A 306 -5.06 -17.02 -11.02
CA LEU A 306 -4.28 -16.09 -10.20
C LEU A 306 -4.21 -14.67 -10.79
N ASP A 307 -4.83 -14.43 -11.94
CA ASP A 307 -4.83 -13.13 -12.60
C ASP A 307 -5.76 -12.16 -11.86
N MET A 308 -5.17 -11.15 -11.24
CA MET A 308 -5.86 -10.13 -10.45
C MET A 308 -6.38 -8.94 -11.27
N THR A 309 -6.27 -8.98 -12.60
CA THR A 309 -6.72 -7.88 -13.47
C THR A 309 -8.24 -7.85 -13.68
N ASP A 310 -8.94 -8.90 -13.28
CA ASP A 310 -10.40 -8.98 -13.32
C ASP A 310 -11.01 -8.44 -12.01
N GLU A 311 -11.68 -7.29 -12.08
CA GLU A 311 -12.34 -6.65 -10.94
C GLU A 311 -13.50 -7.49 -10.37
N GLY A 312 -14.16 -8.32 -11.20
CA GLY A 312 -15.20 -9.25 -10.75
C GLY A 312 -14.61 -10.29 -9.79
N ASN A 313 -13.50 -10.91 -10.22
CA ASN A 313 -12.77 -11.89 -9.40
C ASN A 313 -12.29 -11.28 -8.07
N TYR A 314 -11.91 -10.00 -8.07
CA TYR A 314 -11.51 -9.31 -6.84
C TYR A 314 -12.65 -9.20 -5.82
N ILE A 315 -13.85 -8.82 -6.25
CA ILE A 315 -15.03 -8.69 -5.38
C ILE A 315 -15.45 -10.05 -4.86
N GLU A 316 -15.56 -11.04 -5.75
CA GLU A 316 -15.94 -12.42 -5.43
C GLU A 316 -14.95 -13.11 -4.48
N ALA A 317 -13.67 -12.72 -4.50
CA ALA A 317 -12.69 -13.19 -3.52
C ALA A 317 -12.72 -12.40 -2.20
N THR A 318 -13.02 -11.09 -2.25
CA THR A 318 -12.88 -10.19 -1.10
C THR A 318 -14.09 -10.23 -0.17
N VAL A 319 -15.31 -10.16 -0.71
CA VAL A 319 -16.55 -10.05 0.07
C VAL A 319 -16.80 -11.32 0.89
N PRO A 320 -16.77 -12.53 0.33
CA PRO A 320 -16.95 -13.74 1.11
C PRO A 320 -15.88 -13.90 2.20
N ASN A 321 -14.62 -13.61 1.88
CA ASN A 321 -13.53 -13.65 2.86
C ASN A 321 -13.76 -12.67 4.01
N LEU A 322 -14.22 -11.44 3.73
CA LEU A 322 -14.55 -10.45 4.75
C LEU A 322 -15.67 -10.97 5.66
N VAL A 323 -16.78 -11.44 5.09
CA VAL A 323 -17.95 -11.91 5.84
C VAL A 323 -17.58 -13.12 6.70
N MET A 324 -17.04 -14.17 6.07
CA MET A 324 -16.75 -15.44 6.74
C MET A 324 -15.75 -15.26 7.88
N THR A 325 -14.64 -14.56 7.63
CA THR A 325 -13.62 -14.38 8.69
C THR A 325 -14.10 -13.49 9.83
N THR A 326 -14.96 -12.50 9.56
CA THR A 326 -15.47 -11.60 10.60
C THR A 326 -16.52 -12.29 11.46
N ILE A 327 -17.53 -12.91 10.84
CA ILE A 327 -18.62 -13.57 11.57
C ILE A 327 -18.05 -14.72 12.41
N THR A 328 -17.16 -15.55 11.85
CA THR A 328 -16.56 -16.64 12.63
C THR A 328 -15.68 -16.13 13.77
N ALA A 329 -14.94 -15.04 13.60
CA ALA A 329 -14.16 -14.46 14.70
C ALA A 329 -15.07 -13.93 15.82
N PHE A 330 -16.16 -13.25 15.45
CA PHE A 330 -17.18 -12.78 16.38
C PHE A 330 -17.84 -13.93 17.15
N GLU A 331 -18.31 -14.97 16.45
CA GLU A 331 -18.94 -16.15 17.06
C GLU A 331 -18.01 -16.89 18.03
N ARG A 332 -16.70 -16.86 17.78
CA ARG A 332 -15.68 -17.44 18.68
C ARG A 332 -15.37 -16.55 19.89
N ASN A 333 -15.60 -15.25 19.80
CA ASN A 333 -15.31 -14.31 20.87
C ASN A 333 -16.44 -14.24 21.90
N LYS A 334 -16.42 -15.15 22.88
CA LYS A 334 -17.40 -15.19 23.98
C LYS A 334 -17.40 -13.95 24.88
N ARG A 335 -16.38 -13.09 24.78
CA ARG A 335 -16.23 -11.86 25.57
C ARG A 335 -16.64 -10.61 24.80
N SER A 336 -17.05 -10.74 23.53
CA SER A 336 -17.52 -9.58 22.77
C SER A 336 -18.78 -9.01 23.41
N CYS A 337 -18.82 -7.69 23.53
CA CYS A 337 -19.99 -6.92 23.94
C CYS A 337 -20.76 -6.32 22.75
N LEU A 338 -20.40 -6.71 21.51
CA LEU A 338 -21.11 -6.32 20.29
C LEU A 338 -22.27 -7.27 19.99
N THR A 339 -23.28 -6.75 19.33
CA THR A 339 -24.39 -7.53 18.78
C THR A 339 -24.08 -7.99 17.36
N LYS A 340 -24.84 -8.96 16.86
CA LYS A 340 -24.77 -9.42 15.46
C LYS A 340 -24.94 -8.25 14.47
N ASN A 341 -25.88 -7.35 14.76
CA ASN A 341 -26.14 -6.18 13.93
C ASN A 341 -24.96 -5.19 13.91
N ASP A 342 -24.24 -5.02 15.03
CA ASP A 342 -23.02 -4.20 15.03
C ASP A 342 -21.96 -4.77 14.09
N ILE A 343 -21.80 -6.10 14.08
CA ILE A 343 -20.86 -6.78 13.19
C ILE A 343 -21.26 -6.60 11.72
N TYR A 344 -22.54 -6.73 11.41
CA TYR A 344 -23.04 -6.51 10.05
C TYR A 344 -22.81 -5.07 9.57
N GLN A 345 -23.11 -4.08 10.41
CA GLN A 345 -22.83 -2.67 10.11
C GLN A 345 -21.32 -2.42 9.94
N ARG A 346 -20.48 -3.04 10.78
CA ARG A 346 -19.01 -2.94 10.64
C ARG A 346 -18.53 -3.57 9.34
N ILE A 347 -19.07 -4.72 8.92
CA ILE A 347 -18.77 -5.33 7.61
C ILE A 347 -19.13 -4.36 6.48
N TRP A 348 -20.34 -3.79 6.51
CA TRP A 348 -20.79 -2.82 5.52
C TRP A 348 -19.88 -1.59 5.43
N ASN A 349 -19.57 -0.99 6.59
CA ASN A 349 -18.67 0.16 6.66
C ASN A 349 -17.28 -0.16 6.09
N VAL A 350 -16.79 -1.39 6.28
CA VAL A 350 -15.50 -1.80 5.69
C VAL A 350 -15.56 -1.90 4.17
N LEU A 351 -16.69 -2.33 3.59
CA LEU A 351 -16.86 -2.31 2.12
C LEU A 351 -16.81 -0.87 1.57
N GLN A 352 -17.42 0.08 2.29
CA GLN A 352 -17.32 1.51 1.97
C GLN A 352 -15.89 2.02 2.12
N ILE A 353 -15.19 1.70 3.22
CA ILE A 353 -13.78 2.09 3.42
C ILE A 353 -12.88 1.53 2.32
N GLN A 354 -13.15 0.33 1.81
CA GLN A 354 -12.39 -0.29 0.71
C GLN A 354 -12.75 0.29 -0.67
N GLY A 355 -13.80 1.13 -0.74
CA GLY A 355 -14.30 1.71 -1.99
C GLY A 355 -15.00 0.67 -2.88
N LEU A 356 -15.51 -0.42 -2.31
CA LEU A 356 -16.28 -1.42 -3.06
C LEU A 356 -17.70 -0.93 -3.38
N VAL A 357 -18.25 -0.10 -2.50
CA VAL A 357 -19.57 0.53 -2.60
C VAL A 357 -19.46 1.99 -2.16
N SER A 358 -20.39 2.84 -2.60
CA SER A 358 -20.40 4.26 -2.21
C SER A 358 -20.62 4.43 -0.71
N GLU A 359 -19.93 5.40 -0.11
CA GLU A 359 -20.17 5.84 1.28
C GLU A 359 -21.57 6.47 1.47
N GLU A 360 -22.24 6.84 0.38
CA GLU A 360 -23.58 7.42 0.38
C GLU A 360 -24.70 6.37 0.45
N LEU A 361 -24.37 5.08 0.24
CA LEU A 361 -25.35 4.01 0.32
C LEU A 361 -25.65 3.65 1.78
N ASP A 362 -26.95 3.57 2.08
CA ASP A 362 -27.43 3.11 3.39
C ASP A 362 -27.12 1.62 3.64
N PHE A 363 -27.06 1.26 4.91
CA PHE A 363 -26.84 -0.12 5.33
C PHE A 363 -27.98 -1.03 4.82
N PRO A 364 -27.70 -2.02 3.94
CA PRO A 364 -28.74 -2.84 3.31
C PRO A 364 -29.18 -3.95 4.27
N LYS A 365 -29.95 -3.60 5.30
CA LYS A 365 -30.36 -4.49 6.40
C LYS A 365 -30.96 -5.81 5.91
N GLU A 366 -31.78 -5.77 4.86
CA GLU A 366 -32.43 -6.94 4.27
C GLU A 366 -31.45 -7.98 3.71
N VAL A 367 -30.28 -7.56 3.22
CA VAL A 367 -29.23 -8.45 2.71
C VAL A 367 -28.64 -9.32 3.83
N PHE A 368 -28.65 -8.81 5.07
CA PHE A 368 -28.09 -9.51 6.23
C PHE A 368 -29.15 -10.27 7.03
N ASP A 369 -30.35 -9.70 7.19
CA ASP A 369 -31.38 -10.25 8.08
C ASP A 369 -32.17 -11.39 7.44
N ASN A 370 -32.29 -11.42 6.11
CA ASN A 370 -33.05 -12.45 5.38
C ASN A 370 -32.27 -13.76 5.16
N GLN A 371 -31.10 -13.90 5.78
CA GLN A 371 -30.17 -15.01 5.53
C GLN A 371 -29.96 -15.84 6.81
N GLU A 372 -29.96 -17.16 6.67
CA GLU A 372 -29.86 -18.09 7.81
C GLU A 372 -28.40 -18.42 8.17
N SER A 373 -27.46 -18.20 7.24
CA SER A 373 -26.06 -18.57 7.41
C SER A 373 -25.08 -17.50 6.88
N SER A 374 -23.85 -17.50 7.41
CA SER A 374 -22.76 -16.63 6.94
C SER A 374 -22.43 -16.81 5.47
N VAL A 375 -22.58 -18.03 4.94
CA VAL A 375 -22.37 -18.34 3.52
C VAL A 375 -23.44 -17.68 2.63
N GLN A 376 -24.71 -17.72 3.06
CA GLN A 376 -25.80 -17.05 2.35
C GLN A 376 -25.64 -15.52 2.40
N ILE A 377 -25.25 -14.96 3.56
CA ILE A 377 -24.91 -13.53 3.69
C ILE A 377 -23.78 -13.16 2.74
N ALA A 378 -22.70 -13.95 2.71
CA ALA A 378 -21.57 -13.73 1.82
C ALA A 378 -22.00 -13.67 0.35
N ARG A 379 -22.84 -14.60 -0.10
CA ARG A 379 -23.37 -14.62 -1.48
C ARG A 379 -24.26 -13.42 -1.77
N ALA A 380 -25.30 -13.19 -0.96
CA ALA A 380 -26.26 -12.10 -1.16
C ALA A 380 -25.57 -10.73 -1.15
N LEU A 381 -24.60 -10.54 -0.24
CA LEU A 381 -23.81 -9.31 -0.17
C LEU A 381 -22.84 -9.16 -1.35
N THR A 382 -22.28 -10.27 -1.86
CA THR A 382 -21.44 -10.23 -3.07
C THR A 382 -22.27 -9.76 -4.28
N ASP A 383 -23.45 -10.33 -4.49
CA ASP A 383 -24.36 -9.93 -5.57
C ASP A 383 -24.76 -8.46 -5.45
N TYR A 384 -25.09 -8.02 -4.23
CA TYR A 384 -25.44 -6.62 -3.95
C TYR A 384 -24.28 -5.66 -4.27
N VAL A 385 -23.05 -6.01 -3.85
CA VAL A 385 -21.85 -5.21 -4.12
C VAL A 385 -21.55 -5.15 -5.62
N LEU A 386 -21.69 -6.26 -6.35
CA LEU A 386 -21.49 -6.29 -7.80
C LEU A 386 -22.46 -5.35 -8.54
N GLN A 387 -23.72 -5.29 -8.10
CA GLN A 387 -24.75 -4.42 -8.67
C GLN A 387 -24.56 -2.94 -8.33
N ASN A 388 -23.98 -2.64 -7.16
CA ASN A 388 -23.82 -1.28 -6.63
C ASN A 388 -22.35 -0.84 -6.55
N ARG A 389 -21.49 -1.44 -7.37
CA ARG A 389 -20.05 -1.21 -7.30
C ARG A 389 -19.70 0.22 -7.66
N LEU A 390 -18.75 0.78 -6.93
CA LEU A 390 -18.24 2.12 -7.20
C LEU A 390 -17.22 2.09 -8.35
N GLU A 391 -17.28 3.07 -9.25
CA GLU A 391 -16.30 3.17 -10.35
C GLU A 391 -14.87 3.33 -9.82
N THR A 392 -13.88 2.75 -10.51
CA THR A 392 -12.48 2.64 -10.04
C THR A 392 -11.87 3.97 -9.60
N ILE A 393 -12.15 5.07 -10.31
CA ILE A 393 -11.66 6.42 -9.96
C ILE A 393 -12.33 6.94 -8.69
N ALA A 394 -13.65 6.81 -8.59
CA ALA A 394 -14.41 7.23 -7.41
C ALA A 394 -14.03 6.38 -6.18
N ALA A 395 -13.86 5.08 -6.36
CA ALA A 395 -13.36 4.16 -5.34
C ALA A 395 -11.98 4.56 -4.83
N GLY A 396 -11.07 4.96 -5.72
CA GLY A 396 -9.75 5.50 -5.35
C GLY A 396 -9.87 6.74 -4.47
N LYS A 397 -10.68 7.72 -4.88
CA LYS A 397 -10.90 8.96 -4.11
C LYS A 397 -11.53 8.69 -2.74
N GLN A 398 -12.51 7.79 -2.67
CA GLN A 398 -13.17 7.42 -1.42
C GLN A 398 -12.19 6.77 -0.43
N ARG A 399 -11.36 5.82 -0.90
CA ARG A 399 -10.31 5.21 -0.08
C ARG A 399 -9.34 6.26 0.49
N THR A 400 -8.90 7.20 -0.35
CA THR A 400 -8.03 8.30 0.08
C THR A 400 -8.72 9.17 1.13
N LYS A 401 -9.98 9.55 0.90
CA LYS A 401 -10.78 10.36 1.84
C LYS A 401 -10.88 9.70 3.22
N PHE A 402 -11.21 8.41 3.29
CA PHE A 402 -11.28 7.69 4.57
C PHE A 402 -9.94 7.65 5.29
N LEU A 403 -8.86 7.41 4.54
CA LEU A 403 -7.51 7.34 5.09
C LEU A 403 -7.06 8.71 5.64
N GLU A 404 -7.26 9.79 4.90
CA GLU A 404 -6.98 11.16 5.34
C GLU A 404 -7.78 11.54 6.58
N LYS A 405 -9.09 11.23 6.59
CA LYS A 405 -9.97 11.49 7.74
C LYS A 405 -9.49 10.75 8.99
N ALA A 406 -9.01 9.51 8.85
CA ALA A 406 -8.50 8.73 9.97
C ALA A 406 -7.23 9.36 10.56
N TYR A 407 -6.28 9.79 9.73
CA TYR A 407 -5.03 10.39 10.20
C TYR A 407 -5.19 11.83 10.70
N ALA A 408 -6.15 12.60 10.17
CA ALA A 408 -6.45 13.95 10.64
C ALA A 408 -6.90 14.01 12.10
N GLN A 409 -7.44 12.92 12.63
CA GLN A 409 -7.91 12.81 14.02
C GLN A 409 -6.80 12.46 15.01
N VAL A 410 -5.62 12.07 14.54
CA VAL A 410 -4.54 11.58 15.38
C VAL A 410 -3.68 12.74 15.89
N ASN A 411 -3.36 12.72 17.18
CA ASN A 411 -2.42 13.68 17.75
C ASN A 411 -1.07 13.70 16.99
N GLN A 412 -0.62 14.91 16.60
CA GLN A 412 0.62 15.08 15.83
C GLN A 412 1.83 14.42 16.50
N TYR A 413 1.97 14.49 17.83
CA TYR A 413 3.07 13.85 18.55
C TYR A 413 3.11 12.34 18.31
N VAL A 414 1.95 11.68 18.28
CA VAL A 414 1.85 10.24 17.98
C VAL A 414 2.30 9.97 16.55
N LEU A 415 1.86 10.78 15.58
CA LEU A 415 2.28 10.66 14.17
C LEU A 415 3.80 10.80 14.02
N ARG A 416 4.43 11.74 14.72
CA ARG A 416 5.90 11.92 14.74
C ARG A 416 6.63 10.67 15.21
N LYS A 417 6.11 10.02 16.25
CA LYS A 417 6.71 8.79 16.78
C LYS A 417 6.54 7.63 15.80
N VAL A 418 5.37 7.48 15.19
CA VAL A 418 5.13 6.48 14.14
C VAL A 418 6.07 6.69 12.94
N GLN A 419 6.31 7.95 12.52
CA GLN A 419 7.28 8.26 11.48
C GLN A 419 8.69 7.74 11.81
N GLY A 420 9.14 7.92 13.05
CA GLY A 420 10.43 7.39 13.51
C GLY A 420 10.49 5.86 13.50
N ILE A 421 9.43 5.20 13.95
CA ILE A 421 9.34 3.72 14.00
C ILE A 421 9.39 3.12 12.59
N PHE A 422 8.70 3.74 11.63
CA PHE A 422 8.62 3.28 10.24
C PHE A 422 9.64 3.94 9.30
N ALA A 423 10.61 4.70 9.84
CA ALA A 423 11.60 5.43 9.05
C ALA A 423 12.31 4.55 8.01
N MET A 424 12.63 3.32 8.38
CA MET A 424 13.32 2.38 7.49
C MET A 424 12.42 1.87 6.36
N ASP A 425 11.11 1.71 6.59
CA ASP A 425 10.16 1.35 5.53
C ASP A 425 10.04 2.47 4.50
N PHE A 426 9.93 3.73 4.96
CA PHE A 426 9.88 4.88 4.05
C PHE A 426 11.15 4.97 3.19
N LEU A 427 12.31 4.74 3.79
CA LEU A 427 13.60 4.84 3.12
C LEU A 427 13.86 3.69 2.16
N LEU A 428 13.71 2.43 2.59
CA LEU A 428 14.02 1.25 1.79
C LEU A 428 13.05 1.06 0.62
N PHE A 429 11.78 1.36 0.84
CA PHE A 429 10.71 1.05 -0.12
C PHE A 429 10.14 2.27 -0.82
N GLU A 430 10.77 3.44 -0.64
CA GLU A 430 10.41 4.70 -1.32
C GLU A 430 8.94 5.07 -1.08
N TYR A 431 8.52 5.06 0.18
CA TYR A 431 7.19 5.52 0.60
C TYR A 431 7.24 6.94 1.15
N GLY A 432 6.10 7.63 1.08
CA GLY A 432 5.96 8.99 1.60
C GLY A 432 6.02 9.03 3.13
N VAL A 433 6.93 9.83 3.68
CA VAL A 433 7.10 9.96 5.14
C VAL A 433 5.91 10.65 5.81
N ASN A 434 5.18 11.49 5.08
CA ASN A 434 4.06 12.24 5.66
C ASN A 434 2.78 11.40 5.65
N PRO A 435 1.97 11.51 6.72
CA PRO A 435 0.65 10.88 6.73
C PRO A 435 -0.22 11.44 5.58
N PRO A 436 -1.18 10.64 5.08
CA PRO A 436 -2.15 11.08 4.09
C PRO A 436 -2.86 12.37 4.50
N GLY A 437 -2.92 13.35 3.59
CA GLY A 437 -3.53 14.66 3.83
C GLY A 437 -2.59 15.73 4.41
N PHE A 438 -1.36 15.39 4.80
CA PHE A 438 -0.38 16.32 5.37
C PHE A 438 0.64 16.79 4.31
N LYS A 439 0.96 18.09 4.29
CA LYS A 439 1.87 18.68 3.30
C LYS A 439 3.35 18.48 3.66
N LYS A 440 4.23 18.69 2.68
CA LYS A 440 5.69 18.47 2.77
C LYS A 440 6.42 19.35 3.78
N ASP A 441 5.78 20.41 4.29
CA ASP A 441 6.41 21.44 5.14
C ASP A 441 6.41 21.08 6.64
N ASP A 442 5.75 19.99 7.05
CA ASP A 442 5.71 19.48 8.44
C ASP A 442 6.87 18.52 8.79
N GLN A 443 7.97 18.56 8.01
CA GLN A 443 9.07 17.59 8.12
C GLN A 443 9.76 17.60 9.49
N ILE A 444 9.88 16.41 10.07
CA ILE A 444 10.83 16.14 11.14
C ILE A 444 12.08 15.58 10.49
N PHE A 445 13.14 16.37 10.58
CA PHE A 445 14.49 15.89 10.44
C PHE A 445 14.66 14.65 11.31
N ILE A 446 15.14 13.57 10.70
CA ILE A 446 15.87 12.54 11.44
C ILE A 446 17.01 13.28 12.13
N HIS A 447 16.80 13.67 13.40
CA HIS A 447 17.90 14.04 14.27
C HIS A 447 18.75 12.78 14.40
N THR A 448 19.75 12.70 13.52
CA THR A 448 20.96 11.96 13.79
C THR A 448 21.49 12.57 15.09
N THR A 449 21.33 11.86 16.19
CA THR A 449 22.11 12.10 17.40
C THR A 449 23.54 11.71 17.07
N ALA A 450 24.23 12.59 16.34
CA ALA A 450 25.64 12.82 16.57
C ALA A 450 25.69 13.77 17.77
N SER A 451 25.71 13.23 18.99
CA SER A 451 26.33 13.99 20.07
C SER A 451 27.82 13.99 19.73
N LYS A 452 28.28 15.17 19.30
CA LYS A 452 29.64 15.60 19.60
C LYS A 452 29.63 15.86 21.10
N ASP A 453 30.14 14.93 21.87
CA ASP A 453 30.65 15.24 23.20
C ASP A 453 32.17 15.10 23.12
N ASN A 454 32.82 16.19 23.56
CA ASN A 454 34.27 16.37 23.68
C ASN A 454 34.91 15.34 24.61
#